data_AF-A0A357F9J3-F1
#
_entry.id   AF-A0A357F9J3-F1
#
_cell.length_a   1.000
_cell.length_b   1.000
_cell.length_c   1.000
_cell.angle_alpha   90.00
_cell.angle_beta   90.00
_cell.angle_gamma   90.00
#
_symmetry.space_group_name_H-M   'P 1'
#
loop_
_entity.id
_entity.type
_entity.pdbx_description
1 polymer ?
#
loop_
_entity_poly.entity_id
_entity_poly.type
_entity_poly.pdbx_seq_one_letter_code
_entity_poly.pdbx_strand_id
1 'polypeptide(L)' 'MSNLLYETMFGKYAGHSTTFLYLPDGKTISHDSFIRMAGRSANALNEMGLAVGDRVAVQVDKCPEALAVYAACVQSG' A
#
# COMPACT_ATOMS: atom_id res chain seq x y z
N MET A 1 -7.22 8.53 15.88
CA MET A 1 -8.19 7.44 15.67
C MET A 1 -7.42 6.21 15.20
N SER A 2 -7.82 5.00 15.58
CA SER A 2 -7.18 3.79 15.06
C SER A 2 -7.55 3.60 13.59
N ASN A 3 -6.56 3.24 12.77
CA ASN A 3 -6.79 2.90 11.37
C ASN A 3 -6.89 1.38 11.26
N LEU A 4 -8.04 0.85 11.68
CA LEU A 4 -8.22 -0.59 11.89
C LEU A 4 -7.91 -1.41 10.62
N LEU A 5 -8.35 -0.94 9.45
CA LEU A 5 -8.10 -1.65 8.21
C LEU A 5 -6.61 -1.69 7.89
N TYR A 6 -5.90 -0.56 8.03
CA TYR A 6 -4.45 -0.54 7.83
C TYR A 6 -3.75 -1.45 8.84
N GLU A 7 -4.02 -1.28 10.13
CA GLU A 7 -3.35 -2.00 11.22
C GLU A 7 -3.52 -3.52 11.09
N THR A 8 -4.74 -3.97 10.82
CA THR A 8 -5.08 -5.40 10.80
C THR A 8 -4.71 -6.11 9.50
N MET A 9 -4.68 -5.41 8.37
CA MET A 9 -4.40 -6.04 7.07
C MET A 9 -2.98 -5.81 6.58
N PHE A 10 -2.38 -4.65 6.87
CA PHE A 10 -1.07 -4.26 6.34
C PHE A 10 -0.04 -4.03 7.45
N GLY A 11 -0.30 -3.09 8.36
CA GLY A 11 0.67 -2.59 9.33
C GLY A 11 1.30 -3.68 10.21
N LYS A 12 0.52 -4.70 10.61
CA LYS A 12 1.01 -5.83 11.42
C LYS A 12 2.13 -6.66 10.77
N TYR A 13 2.34 -6.55 9.45
CA TYR A 13 3.37 -7.29 8.73
C TYR A 13 4.61 -6.44 8.40
N ALA A 14 4.72 -5.23 8.95
CA ALA A 14 5.92 -4.40 8.79
C ALA A 14 7.16 -5.16 9.29
N GLY A 15 8.25 -5.15 8.52
CA GLY A 15 9.47 -5.91 8.82
C GLY A 15 9.40 -7.41 8.52
N HIS A 16 8.25 -7.98 8.14
CA HIS A 16 8.16 -9.39 7.80
C HIS A 16 8.73 -9.69 6.40
N SER A 17 9.62 -10.69 6.33
CA SER A 17 10.21 -11.18 5.09
C SER A 17 9.36 -12.24 4.36
N THR A 18 8.20 -12.62 4.92
CA THR A 18 7.27 -13.57 4.30
C THR A 18 6.82 -13.08 2.93
N THR A 19 6.67 -14.00 1.97
CA THR A 19 6.16 -13.66 0.63
C THR A 19 4.72 -13.17 0.72
N PHE A 20 4.43 -12.03 0.09
CA PHE A 20 3.10 -11.44 0.01
C PHE A 20 2.51 -11.57 -1.41
N LEU A 21 3.29 -11.21 -2.43
CA LEU A 21 2.86 -11.32 -3.83
C LEU A 21 3.78 -12.26 -4.61
N TYR A 22 3.17 -13.11 -5.43
CA TYR A 22 3.83 -13.86 -6.49
C TYR A 22 3.55 -13.17 -7.82
N LEU A 23 4.60 -12.80 -8.55
CA LEU A 23 4.49 -12.06 -9.80
C LEU A 23 4.54 -13.00 -11.01
N PRO A 24 3.98 -12.59 -12.17
CA PRO A 24 3.98 -13.40 -13.38
C PRO A 24 5.38 -13.75 -13.91
N ASP A 25 6.38 -12.92 -13.62
CA ASP A 25 7.79 -13.15 -14.00
C ASP A 25 8.54 -14.09 -13.05
N GLY A 26 7.83 -14.71 -12.10
CA GLY A 26 8.39 -15.63 -11.10
C GLY A 26 9.04 -14.94 -9.90
N LYS A 27 9.10 -13.60 -9.87
CA LYS A 27 9.59 -12.87 -8.69
C LYS A 27 8.54 -12.85 -7.59
N THR A 28 9.01 -12.56 -6.38
CA THR A 28 8.15 -12.36 -5.23
C THR A 28 8.37 -10.98 -4.61
N ILE A 29 7.33 -10.46 -3.96
CA ILE A 29 7.41 -9.27 -3.12
C ILE A 29 7.11 -9.70 -1.69
N SER A 30 8.01 -9.39 -0.75
CA SER A 30 7.79 -9.64 0.67
C SER A 30 6.77 -8.65 1.27
N HIS A 31 6.18 -9.00 2.41
CA HIS A 31 5.29 -8.09 3.13
C HIS A 31 5.97 -6.74 3.44
N ASP A 32 7.18 -6.75 3.98
CA ASP A 32 7.92 -5.51 4.26
C ASP A 32 8.15 -4.68 2.99
N SER A 33 8.54 -5.31 1.88
CA SER A 33 8.75 -4.61 0.61
C SER A 33 7.47 -3.97 0.09
N PHE A 34 6.35 -4.67 0.20
CA PHE A 34 5.04 -4.15 -0.19
C PHE A 34 4.60 -2.98 0.70
N ILE A 35 4.75 -3.09 2.02
CA ILE A 35 4.40 -2.01 2.97
C ILE A 35 5.25 -0.77 2.73
N ARG A 36 6.55 -0.92 2.46
CA ARG A 36 7.41 0.21 2.09
C ARG A 36 6.97 0.86 0.78
N MET A 37 6.53 0.06 -0.20
CA MET A 37 5.99 0.56 -1.47
C MET A 37 4.69 1.35 -1.26
N ALA A 38 3.78 0.84 -0.44
CA ALA A 38 2.57 1.56 -0.04
C ALA A 38 2.91 2.86 0.71
N GLY A 39 3.84 2.82 1.67
CA GLY A 39 4.27 4.00 2.42
C GLY A 39 4.90 5.09 1.54
N ARG A 40 5.71 4.73 0.53
CA ARG A 40 6.21 5.71 -0.46
C ARG A 40 5.07 6.35 -1.24
N SER A 41 4.08 5.56 -1.63
CA SER A 41 2.90 6.07 -2.35
C SER A 41 2.05 6.98 -1.45
N ALA A 42 1.88 6.62 -0.17
CA ALA A 42 1.16 7.42 0.82
C ALA A 42 1.82 8.80 1.02
N ASN A 43 3.15 8.84 1.12
CA ASN A 43 3.91 10.08 1.20
C ASN A 43 3.72 10.95 -0.04
N ALA A 44 3.80 10.35 -1.24
CA ALA A 44 3.58 11.08 -2.50
C ALA A 44 2.16 11.65 -2.61
N LEU A 45 1.14 10.89 -2.20
CA LEU A 45 -0.24 11.37 -2.14
C LEU A 45 -0.40 12.55 -1.17
N ASN A 46 0.23 12.48 0.01
CA ASN A 46 0.24 13.59 0.97
C ASN A 46 0.95 14.84 0.41
N GLU A 47 2.08 14.67 -0.29
CA GLU A 47 2.77 15.78 -0.98
C GLU A 47 1.93 16.42 -2.10
N MET A 48 1.04 15.65 -2.73
CA MET A 48 0.06 16.16 -3.70
C MET A 48 -1.13 16.89 -3.04
N GLY A 49 -1.18 16.94 -1.70
CA GLY A 49 -2.18 17.70 -0.95
C GLY A 49 -3.44 16.92 -0.60
N LEU A 50 -3.42 15.58 -0.68
CA LEU A 50 -4.57 14.78 -0.24
C LEU A 50 -4.74 14.89 1.29
N ALA A 51 -5.98 15.12 1.70
CA ALA A 51 -6.39 15.13 3.10
C ALA A 51 -7.21 13.88 3.45
N VAL A 52 -7.34 13.63 4.76
CA VAL A 52 -8.15 12.51 5.25
C VAL A 52 -9.58 12.60 4.73
N GLY A 53 -10.06 11.52 4.10
CA GLY A 53 -11.41 11.44 3.52
C GLY A 53 -11.52 11.96 2.07
N ASP A 54 -10.43 12.45 1.47
CA ASP A 54 -10.36 12.66 0.04
C ASP A 54 -10.44 11.33 -0.73
N ARG A 55 -10.92 11.40 -1.97
CA ARG A 55 -11.10 10.21 -2.81
C ARG A 55 -10.00 10.15 -3.85
N VAL A 56 -9.43 8.95 -4.02
CA VAL A 56 -8.47 8.64 -5.09
C VAL A 56 -9.16 7.78 -6.14
N ALA A 57 -9.26 8.30 -7.35
CA ALA A 57 -9.71 7.53 -8.50
C ALA A 57 -8.50 6.85 -9.16
N VAL A 58 -8.57 5.55 -9.37
CA VAL A 58 -7.46 4.76 -9.95
C VAL A 58 -7.98 3.97 -11.15
N GLN A 59 -7.41 4.24 -12.32
CA GLN A 59 -7.63 3.47 -13.55
C GLN A 59 -6.28 3.13 -14.16
N VAL A 60 -5.80 1.93 -13.86
CA VAL A 60 -4.52 1.39 -14.31
C VAL A 60 -4.66 -0.11 -14.54
N ASP A 61 -3.75 -0.70 -15.30
CA ASP A 61 -3.67 -2.14 -15.44
C ASP A 61 -3.33 -2.83 -14.12
N LYS A 62 -3.62 -4.14 -14.04
CA LYS A 62 -3.29 -4.94 -12.86
C LYS A 62 -1.77 -5.03 -12.66
N CYS A 63 -1.27 -4.37 -11.63
CA CYS A 63 0.13 -4.45 -11.18
C CYS A 63 0.25 -4.36 -9.65
N PRO A 64 1.41 -4.73 -9.06
CA PRO A 64 1.67 -4.59 -7.63
C PRO A 64 1.52 -3.15 -7.12
N GLU A 65 1.93 -2.17 -7.92
CA GLU A 65 1.85 -0.75 -7.60
C GLU A 65 0.41 -0.28 -7.49
N ALA A 66 -0.50 -0.79 -8.34
CA ALA A 66 -1.93 -0.49 -8.24
C ALA A 66 -2.50 -0.93 -6.88
N LEU A 67 -2.11 -2.11 -6.40
CA LEU A 67 -2.49 -2.59 -5.06
C LEU A 67 -1.81 -1.77 -3.96
N ALA A 68 -0.57 -1.31 -4.18
CA ALA A 68 0.14 -0.45 -3.22
C ALA A 68 -0.52 0.92 -3.07
N VAL A 69 -1.05 1.50 -4.15
CA VAL A 69 -1.84 2.75 -4.10
C VAL A 69 -3.09 2.56 -3.26
N TYR A 70 -3.79 1.41 -3.39
CA TYR A 70 -4.92 1.10 -2.50
C TYR A 70 -4.49 1.05 -1.03
N ALA A 71 -3.43 0.31 -0.70
CA ALA A 71 -2.92 0.22 0.66
C ALA A 71 -2.45 1.58 1.20
N ALA A 72 -1.88 2.44 0.33
CA ALA A 72 -1.50 3.80 0.66
C ALA A 72 -2.69 4.70 1.00
N CYS A 73 -3.79 4.60 0.24
CA CYS A 73 -5.02 5.32 0.56
C CYS A 73 -5.56 4.87 1.92
N VAL A 74 -5.60 3.55 2.15
CA VAL A 74 -6.01 2.99 3.44
C VAL A 74 -5.10 3.49 4.56
N GLN A 75 -3.78 3.59 4.35
CA GLN A 75 -2.83 4.11 5.33
C GLN A 75 -3.03 5.60 5.65
N SER A 76 -3.29 6.42 4.62
CA SER A 76 -3.37 7.88 4.73
C SER A 76 -4.69 8.41 5.30
N GLY A 77 -5.77 7.64 5.22
CA GLY A 77 -7.06 7.95 5.85
C GLY A 77 -8.14 8.38 4.87
#